data_AF-W1UZ34-F1
#
_entry.id   AF-W1UZ34-F1
#
_cell.length_a   1.000
_cell.length_b   1.000
_cell.length_c   1.000
_cell.angle_alpha   90.00
_cell.angle_beta   90.00
_cell.angle_gamma   90.00
#
_symmetry.space_group_name_H-M   'P 1'
#
loop_
_entity.id
_entity.type
_entity.pdbx_description
1 polymer ?
#
loop_
_entity_poly.entity_id
_entity_poly.type
_entity_poly.pdbx_seq_one_letter_code
_entity_poly.pdbx_strand_id
1 'polypeptide(L)' 'VQARESDLPEGIHVLGFTEKGRQHLKSLKGQVDLVSRIGKEPWDAMTQKADQIYQLGNPSIAEQNFGRVPIRIEIN' A
#
# COMPACT_ATOMS: atom_id res chain seq x y z
N VAL A 1 -7.97 10.00 26.75
CA VAL A 1 -7.63 9.54 25.38
C VAL A 1 -6.25 10.09 25.06
N GLN A 2 -5.22 9.25 25.01
CA GLN A 2 -3.86 9.67 24.62
C GLN A 2 -3.70 9.36 23.13
N ALA A 3 -3.90 10.36 22.27
CA ALA A 3 -3.49 10.25 20.88
C ALA A 3 -1.96 10.39 20.84
N ARG A 4 -1.24 9.32 20.48
CA ARG A 4 0.18 9.41 20.16
C ARG A 4 0.27 9.90 18.72
N GLU A 5 0.98 11.01 18.51
CA GLU A 5 1.40 11.38 17.17
C GLU A 5 2.38 10.32 16.67
N SER A 6 1.99 9.62 15.62
CA SER A 6 2.87 8.74 14.85
C SER A 6 3.43 9.55 13.70
N ASP A 7 4.72 9.36 13.41
CA ASP A 7 5.37 10.02 12.29
C ASP A 7 4.59 9.79 10.99
N LEU A 8 4.56 10.82 10.13
CA LEU A 8 3.95 10.69 8.81
C LEU A 8 4.69 9.60 8.04
N PRO A 9 3.97 8.78 7.24
CA PRO A 9 4.61 7.74 6.45
C PRO A 9 5.70 8.32 5.53
N GLU A 10 6.84 7.64 5.47
CA GLU A 10 8.06 8.12 4.78
C GLU A 10 7.92 8.11 3.25
N GLY A 11 6.82 7.58 2.70
CA GLY A 11 6.55 7.52 1.26
C GLY A 11 5.07 7.30 0.93
N ILE A 12 4.81 6.98 -0.33
CA ILE A 12 3.47 6.68 -0.85
C ILE A 12 3.38 5.20 -1.21
N HIS A 13 2.50 4.47 -0.51
CA HIS A 13 2.16 3.08 -0.85
C HIS A 13 1.15 3.04 -2.01
N VAL A 14 1.58 2.57 -3.18
CA VAL A 14 0.78 2.50 -4.40
C VAL A 14 0.00 1.19 -4.45
N LEU A 15 -1.31 1.26 -4.24
CA LEU A 15 -2.21 0.10 -4.30
C LEU A 15 -2.67 -0.26 -5.72
N GLY A 16 -2.72 0.71 -6.63
CA GLY A 16 -3.15 0.51 -8.01
C GLY A 16 -3.16 1.79 -8.84
N PHE A 17 -3.27 1.64 -10.15
CA PHE A 17 -3.26 2.74 -11.12
C PHE A 17 -3.94 2.37 -12.43
N THR A 18 -4.44 3.39 -13.13
CA THR A 18 -4.80 3.32 -14.56
C THR A 18 -3.56 3.61 -15.43
N GLU A 19 -3.67 3.47 -16.75
CA GLU A 19 -2.56 3.83 -17.65
C GLU A 19 -2.16 5.31 -17.53
N LYS A 20 -3.12 6.23 -17.42
CA LYS A 20 -2.85 7.65 -17.13
C LYS A 20 -2.17 7.82 -15.77
N GLY A 21 -2.62 7.08 -14.76
CA GLY A 21 -2.01 7.06 -13.43
C GLY A 21 -0.56 6.58 -13.46
N ARG A 22 -0.25 5.52 -14.23
CA ARG A 22 1.10 4.99 -14.42
C ARG A 22 2.05 6.04 -14.99
N GLN A 23 1.60 6.79 -16.00
CA GLN A 23 2.38 7.86 -16.61
C GLN A 23 2.66 9.00 -15.62
N HIS A 24 1.67 9.35 -14.80
CA HIS A 24 1.86 10.35 -13.74
C HIS A 24 2.85 9.86 -12.66
N LEU A 25 2.69 8.63 -12.16
CA LEU A 25 3.63 8.04 -11.19
C LEU A 25 5.06 7.98 -11.73
N LYS A 26 5.22 7.74 -13.04
CA LYS A 26 6.54 7.81 -13.71
C LYS A 26 7.16 9.21 -13.63
N SER A 27 6.37 10.28 -13.77
CA SER A 27 6.87 11.67 -13.64
C SER A 27 7.29 12.03 -12.21
N LEU A 28 6.72 11.36 -11.20
CA LEU A 28 7.04 11.58 -9.78
C LEU A 28 8.24 10.77 -9.29
N LYS A 29 8.74 9.83 -10.11
CA LYS A 29 9.87 8.97 -9.73
C LYS A 29 11.10 9.82 -9.40
N GLY A 30 11.65 9.64 -8.20
CA GLY A 30 12.82 10.37 -7.70
C GLY A 30 12.50 11.67 -6.97
N GLN A 31 11.23 12.12 -6.96
CA GLN A 31 10.77 13.25 -6.15
C GLN A 31 10.11 12.79 -4.84
N VAL A 32 9.48 11.61 -4.87
CA VAL A 32 8.80 11.00 -3.72
C VAL A 32 9.18 9.52 -3.67
N ASP A 33 9.27 8.95 -2.47
CA ASP A 33 9.42 7.51 -2.31
C ASP A 33 8.11 6.81 -2.62
N LEU A 34 8.13 5.96 -3.65
CA LEU A 34 6.96 5.22 -4.14
C LEU A 34 7.16 3.75 -3.83
N VAL A 35 6.46 3.25 -2.82
CA VAL A 35 6.46 1.83 -2.47
C VAL A 35 5.34 1.14 -3.23
N SER A 36 5.71 0.24 -4.13
CA SER A 36 4.74 -0.48 -4.99
C SER A 36 4.68 -1.98 -4.70
N ARG A 37 5.68 -2.53 -4.01
CA ARG A 37 5.70 -3.93 -3.59
C ARG A 37 6.33 -4.02 -2.21
N ILE A 38 5.60 -4.58 -1.27
CA ILE A 38 6.11 -4.90 0.07
C ILE A 38 6.75 -6.28 -0.01
N GLY A 39 8.05 -6.35 0.30
CA GLY A 39 8.86 -7.55 0.20
C GLY A 39 8.80 -8.41 1.46
N LYS A 40 9.89 -8.42 2.23
CA LYS A 40 9.99 -9.12 3.51
C LYS A 40 9.64 -8.22 4.70
N GLU A 41 9.96 -6.93 4.62
CA GLU A 41 9.67 -5.95 5.66
C GLU A 41 8.31 -5.29 5.40
N PRO A 42 7.45 -5.15 6.43
CA PRO A 42 6.13 -4.53 6.30
C PRO A 42 6.26 -3.03 6.04
N TRP A 43 5.27 -2.44 5.35
CA TRP A 43 5.18 -1.01 5.13
C TRP A 43 5.12 -0.23 6.44
N ASP A 44 4.17 -0.58 7.31
CA ASP A 44 4.11 -0.07 8.67
C ASP A 44 3.33 -1.04 9.60
N ALA A 45 3.56 -0.92 10.90
CA ALA A 45 2.96 -1.80 11.89
C ALA A 45 1.44 -1.62 12.04
N MET A 46 0.92 -0.40 11.83
CA MET A 46 -0.51 -0.07 11.92
C MET A 46 -1.28 -0.74 10.77
N THR A 47 -0.79 -0.61 9.54
CA THR A 47 -1.33 -1.25 8.34
C THR A 47 -1.27 -2.77 8.44
N GLN A 48 -0.17 -3.32 8.96
CA GLN A 48 -0.06 -4.77 9.20
C GLN A 48 -1.11 -5.27 10.20
N LYS A 49 -1.33 -4.52 11.29
CA LYS A 49 -2.34 -4.87 12.29
C LYS A 49 -3.76 -4.73 11.74
N ALA A 50 -4.00 -3.71 10.91
CA ALA A 50 -5.29 -3.52 10.25
C ALA A 50 -5.63 -4.70 9.34
N ASP A 51 -4.67 -5.19 8.54
CA ASP A 51 -4.87 -6.37 7.69
C ASP A 51 -5.19 -7.63 8.50
N GLN A 52 -4.46 -7.87 9.61
CA GLN A 52 -4.76 -8.99 10.51
C GLN A 52 -6.19 -8.93 11.05
N ILE A 53 -6.66 -7.74 11.46
CA ILE A 53 -8.04 -7.57 11.93
C ILE A 53 -9.04 -7.80 10.79
N TYR A 54 -8.73 -7.33 9.59
CA TYR A 54 -9.61 -7.49 8.43
C TYR A 54 -9.80 -8.96 8.04
N GLN A 55 -8.73 -9.77 8.11
CA GLN A 55 -8.79 -11.22 7.86
C GLN A 55 -9.71 -11.97 8.84
N LEU A 56 -9.92 -11.46 10.07
CA LEU A 56 -10.84 -12.06 11.03
C LEU A 56 -12.32 -11.97 10.61
N GLY A 57 -12.66 -11.02 9.72
CA GLY A 57 -14.03 -10.84 9.24
C GLY A 57 -14.51 -11.96 8.32
N ASN A 58 -13.59 -12.63 7.61
CA ASN A 58 -13.90 -13.77 6.75
C ASN A 58 -12.63 -14.61 6.49
N PRO A 59 -12.63 -15.92 6.82
CA PRO A 59 -11.48 -16.81 6.60
C PRO A 59 -10.98 -16.92 5.14
N SER A 60 -11.79 -16.53 4.15
CA SER A 60 -11.35 -16.49 2.75
C SER A 60 -10.54 -15.24 2.37
N ILE A 61 -10.49 -14.23 3.25
CA ILE A 61 -9.66 -13.04 3.04
C ILE A 61 -8.22 -13.42 3.35
N ALA A 62 -7.40 -13.49 2.31
CA ALA A 62 -5.97 -13.70 2.44
C ALA A 62 -5.23 -12.42 2.88
N GLU A 63 -3.97 -12.58 3.29
CA GLU A 63 -3.03 -11.50 3.59
C GLU A 63 -2.92 -10.48 2.44
N GLN A 64 -3.09 -9.19 2.71
CA GLN A 64 -3.20 -8.13 1.69
C GLN A 64 -1.95 -7.24 1.51
N ASN A 65 -0.93 -7.33 2.35
CA ASN A 65 0.25 -6.45 2.30
C ASN A 65 1.42 -7.07 1.53
N PHE A 66 1.89 -8.25 1.92
CA PHE A 66 3.14 -8.83 1.44
C PHE A 66 3.05 -9.44 0.04
N GLY A 67 4.07 -9.18 -0.78
CA GLY A 67 4.23 -9.79 -2.11
C GLY A 67 3.19 -9.37 -3.15
N ARG A 68 2.27 -8.48 -2.78
CA ARG A 68 1.20 -7.98 -3.64
C ARG A 68 1.75 -6.96 -4.64
N VAL A 69 1.18 -6.96 -5.84
CA VAL A 69 1.50 -6.00 -6.90
C VAL A 69 0.37 -4.99 -7.04
N PRO A 70 0.65 -3.75 -7.45
CA PRO A 70 -0.40 -2.75 -7.62
C PRO A 70 -1.38 -3.19 -8.69
N ILE A 71 -2.66 -2.93 -8.45
CA ILE A 71 -3.74 -3.27 -9.39
C ILE A 71 -3.61 -2.39 -10.63
N ARG A 72 -3.50 -3.02 -11.80
CA ARG A 72 -3.47 -2.34 -13.09
C ARG A 72 -4.87 -2.33 -13.68
N ILE A 73 -5.45 -1.15 -13.85
CA ILE A 73 -6.77 -0.97 -14.44
C ILE A 73 -6.60 -0.53 -15.90
N GLU A 74 -6.92 -1.41 -16.82
CA GLU A 74 -7.03 -1.10 -18.25
C GLU A 74 -8.49 -0.73 -18.52
N ILE A 75 -8.74 0.53 -18.85
CA ILE A 75 -10.07 0.99 -19.25
C ILE A 75 -10.18 0.64 -20.75
N ASN A 76 -11.02 -0.35 -21.09
CA ASN A 76 -11.33 -0.71 -22.46
C ASN A 76 -12.20 0.35 -23.15
#